data_AF-A0AB36F4F9-F1
#
_entry.id   AF-A0AB36F4F9-F1
#
_cell.length_a   1.000
_cell.length_b   1.000
_cell.length_c   1.000
_cell.angle_alpha   90.00
_cell.angle_beta   90.00
_cell.angle_gamma   90.00
#
_symmetry.space_group_name_H-M   'P 1'
#
loop_
_entity.id
_entity.type
_entity.pdbx_description
1 polymer ?
#
loop_
_entity_poly.entity_id
_entity_poly.type
_entity_poly.pdbx_seq_one_letter_code
_entity_poly.pdbx_strand_id
1 'polypeptide(L)'
;MEQKDWDDLEAQMASPWGCMKLRCDQYEVTLAQEADTKGRKWTTTVYVDGFFKGAWCYANDNGEAEHDEARRFMRKVSRAVYSAKQVESWRKVYGKREATKMAAKRYVYFRPDWSSFNSLKKHLLANNTSIERIH
;
A
#
# COMPACT_ATOMS: atom_id res chain seq x y z
N MET A 1 3.75 -20.62 -5.87
CA MET A 1 2.47 -21.02 -5.23
C MET A 1 1.44 -21.44 -6.26
N GLU A 2 0.75 -22.53 -5.99
CA GLU A 2 -0.38 -23.00 -6.80
C GLU A 2 -1.65 -22.17 -6.52
N GLN A 3 -2.67 -22.28 -7.36
CA GLN A 3 -3.92 -21.54 -7.17
C GLN A 3 -4.60 -21.90 -5.83
N LYS A 4 -4.54 -23.17 -5.42
CA LYS A 4 -5.08 -23.62 -4.14
C LYS A 4 -4.42 -22.93 -2.94
N ASP A 5 -3.10 -22.73 -2.98
CA ASP A 5 -2.38 -22.02 -1.90
C ASP A 5 -2.88 -20.59 -1.75
N TRP A 6 -3.20 -19.94 -2.87
CA TRP A 6 -3.77 -18.59 -2.87
C TRP A 6 -5.18 -18.55 -2.30
N ASP A 7 -6.00 -19.55 -2.60
CA ASP A 7 -7.38 -19.63 -2.11
C ASP A 7 -7.39 -19.89 -0.58
N ASP A 8 -6.52 -20.78 -0.09
CA ASP A 8 -6.33 -21.01 1.35
C ASP A 8 -5.84 -19.75 2.07
N LEU A 9 -4.94 -19.00 1.42
CA LEU A 9 -4.43 -17.74 1.97
C LEU A 9 -5.51 -16.66 1.99
N GLU A 10 -6.35 -16.55 0.95
CA GLU A 10 -7.50 -15.65 0.91
C GLU A 10 -8.48 -15.97 2.05
N ALA A 11 -8.79 -17.25 2.26
CA ALA A 11 -9.66 -17.69 3.35
C ALA A 11 -9.09 -17.34 4.72
N GLN A 12 -7.78 -17.54 4.94
CA GLN A 12 -7.14 -17.17 6.20
C GLN A 12 -7.14 -15.66 6.42
N MET A 13 -6.86 -14.87 5.37
CA MET A 13 -6.90 -13.42 5.43
C MET A 13 -8.33 -12.86 5.54
N ALA A 14 -9.38 -13.65 5.28
CA ALA A 14 -10.76 -13.22 5.54
C ALA A 14 -11.12 -13.25 7.03
N SER A 15 -10.39 -14.04 7.84
CA SER A 15 -10.59 -14.10 9.28
C SER A 15 -10.00 -12.86 9.97
N PRO A 16 -10.69 -12.29 10.96
CA PRO A 16 -10.04 -11.46 11.98
C PRO A 16 -8.82 -12.20 12.53
N TRP A 17 -7.71 -11.48 12.73
CA TRP A 17 -6.42 -12.03 13.20
C TRP A 17 -5.75 -13.07 12.28
N GLY A 18 -6.21 -13.21 11.03
CA GLY A 18 -5.51 -13.99 10.02
C GLY A 18 -4.05 -13.54 9.91
N CYS A 19 -3.12 -14.48 10.03
CA CYS A 19 -1.69 -14.20 9.92
C CYS A 19 -1.02 -15.29 9.09
N MET A 20 -0.18 -14.90 8.14
CA MET A 20 0.55 -15.79 7.26
C MET A 20 1.96 -15.28 7.03
N LYS A 21 2.92 -16.20 6.92
CA LYS A 21 4.27 -15.89 6.47
C LYS A 21 4.51 -16.43 5.06
N LEU A 22 5.17 -15.61 4.27
CA LEU A 22 5.60 -15.91 2.90
C LEU A 22 7.11 -15.68 2.78
N ARG A 23 7.78 -16.48 1.96
CA ARG A 23 9.10 -16.20 1.43
C ARG A 23 8.91 -15.60 0.03
N CYS A 24 9.23 -14.32 -0.12
CA CYS A 24 9.15 -13.59 -1.38
C CYS A 24 10.56 -13.23 -1.83
N ASP A 25 11.10 -13.96 -2.82
CA ASP A 25 12.51 -13.92 -3.19
C ASP A 25 13.41 -14.07 -1.93
N GLN A 26 14.24 -13.07 -1.60
CA GLN A 26 15.09 -13.06 -0.41
C GLN A 26 14.36 -12.66 0.89
N TYR A 27 13.14 -12.12 0.83
CA TYR A 27 12.48 -11.50 1.98
C TYR A 27 11.54 -12.46 2.71
N GLU A 28 11.54 -12.40 4.05
CA GLU A 28 10.45 -12.97 4.85
C GLU A 28 9.33 -11.94 4.98
N VAL A 29 8.15 -12.25 4.45
CA VAL A 29 7.01 -11.34 4.44
C VAL A 29 5.92 -11.89 5.33
N THR A 30 5.55 -11.15 6.37
CA THR A 30 4.39 -11.49 7.21
C THR A 30 3.21 -10.66 6.78
N LEU A 31 2.12 -11.34 6.42
CA LEU A 31 0.81 -10.76 6.15
C LEU A 31 -0.06 -10.94 7.40
N ALA A 32 -0.51 -9.84 8.00
CA ALA A 32 -1.33 -9.86 9.19
C ALA A 32 -2.62 -9.08 8.97
N GLN A 33 -3.75 -9.61 9.43
CA GLN A 33 -5.02 -8.88 9.44
C GLN A 33 -5.08 -7.95 10.64
N GLU A 34 -5.23 -6.67 10.34
CA GLU A 34 -5.28 -5.60 11.33
C GLU A 34 -6.52 -4.73 11.15
N ALA A 35 -7.01 -4.18 12.25
CA ALA A 35 -8.14 -3.28 12.23
C ALA A 35 -7.69 -1.89 11.74
N ASP A 36 -8.20 -1.46 10.58
CA ASP A 36 -8.18 -0.06 10.19
C ASP A 36 -9.22 0.68 11.04
N THR A 37 -8.76 1.26 12.16
CA THR A 37 -9.59 1.96 13.14
C THR A 37 -10.33 3.16 12.55
N LYS A 38 -9.76 3.80 11.52
CA LYS A 38 -10.42 4.92 10.82
C LYS A 38 -11.48 4.42 9.84
N GLY A 39 -11.17 3.34 9.12
CA GLY A 39 -12.07 2.72 8.15
C GLY A 39 -13.13 1.79 8.74
N ARG A 40 -13.02 1.44 10.04
CA ARG A 40 -13.84 0.43 10.73
C ARG A 40 -13.91 -0.89 9.96
N LYS A 41 -12.77 -1.32 9.41
CA LYS A 41 -12.65 -2.50 8.56
C LYS A 41 -11.34 -3.23 8.83
N TRP A 42 -11.26 -4.47 8.40
CA TRP A 42 -10.02 -5.25 8.42
C TRP A 42 -9.19 -4.98 7.16
N THR A 43 -7.88 -4.87 7.34
CA THR A 43 -6.91 -4.68 6.26
C THR A 43 -5.70 -5.58 6.48
N THR A 44 -5.19 -6.16 5.40
CA THR A 44 -3.97 -6.96 5.44
C THR A 44 -2.75 -6.04 5.45
N THR A 45 -2.03 -6.00 6.57
CA THR A 45 -0.78 -5.25 6.74
C THR A 45 0.40 -6.14 6.41
N VAL A 46 1.39 -5.58 5.70
CA VAL A 46 2.62 -6.27 5.30
C VAL A 46 3.79 -5.86 6.21
N TYR A 47 4.50 -6.86 6.73
CA TYR A 47 5.77 -6.71 7.45
C TYR A 47 6.87 -7.45 6.69
N VAL A 48 8.05 -6.83 6.58
CA VAL A 48 9.21 -7.40 5.88
C VAL A 48 10.31 -7.67 6.89
N ASP A 49 10.79 -8.90 6.93
CA ASP A 49 11.71 -9.46 7.92
C ASP A 49 11.27 -9.21 9.36
N GLY A 50 9.96 -9.29 9.60
CA GLY A 50 9.33 -9.09 10.91
C GLY A 50 9.11 -7.63 11.32
N PHE A 51 9.49 -6.66 10.49
CA PHE A 51 9.36 -5.25 10.81
C PHE A 51 8.65 -4.46 9.71
N PHE A 52 8.06 -3.34 10.13
CA PHE A 52 7.67 -2.27 9.24
C PHE A 52 8.49 -1.03 9.58
N LYS A 53 9.27 -0.53 8.62
CA LYS A 53 10.07 0.69 8.81
C LYS A 53 9.30 1.88 8.25
N GLY A 54 9.07 2.91 9.08
CA GLY A 54 8.41 4.15 8.65
C GLY A 54 9.09 4.82 7.45
N ALA A 55 10.40 4.62 7.28
CA ALA A 55 11.15 5.08 6.11
C ALA A 55 10.55 4.59 4.77
N TRP A 56 9.94 3.40 4.76
CA TRP A 56 9.30 2.83 3.57
C TRP A 56 8.04 3.56 3.12
N CYS A 57 7.47 4.45 3.94
CA CYS A 57 6.31 5.27 3.54
C CYS A 57 6.66 6.42 2.61
N TYR A 58 7.92 6.86 2.59
CA TYR A 58 8.31 8.05 1.85
C TYR A 58 8.54 7.73 0.37
N ALA A 59 8.13 8.67 -0.48
CA ALA A 59 8.46 8.66 -1.89
C ALA A 59 9.56 9.68 -2.15
N ASN A 60 10.44 9.39 -3.11
CA ASN A 60 11.44 10.34 -3.59
C ASN A 60 10.79 11.51 -4.36
N ASP A 61 11.60 12.44 -4.83
CA ASP A 61 11.14 13.62 -5.60
C ASP A 61 10.37 13.25 -6.89
N ASN A 62 10.64 12.07 -7.46
CA ASN A 62 9.94 11.54 -8.63
C ASN A 62 8.64 10.79 -8.27
N GLY A 63 8.31 10.69 -6.99
CA GLY A 63 7.13 9.96 -6.50
C GLY A 63 7.28 8.44 -6.57
N GLU A 64 8.51 7.93 -6.48
CA GLU A 64 8.84 6.51 -6.49
C GLU A 64 9.36 6.06 -5.12
N ALA A 65 9.37 4.74 -4.89
CA ALA A 65 9.88 4.17 -3.66
C ALA A 65 11.40 4.28 -3.61
N GLU A 66 11.95 4.76 -2.51
CA GLU A 66 13.42 4.80 -2.29
C GLU A 66 13.98 3.43 -1.91
N HIS A 67 13.15 2.61 -1.25
CA HIS A 67 13.52 1.31 -0.72
C HIS A 67 12.93 0.18 -1.55
N ASP A 68 13.68 -0.89 -1.76
CA ASP A 68 13.22 -2.05 -2.55
C ASP A 68 12.04 -2.75 -1.86
N GLU A 69 12.03 -2.81 -0.52
CA GLU A 69 10.91 -3.33 0.27
C GLU A 69 9.63 -2.52 0.00
N ALA A 70 9.75 -1.20 -0.08
CA ALA A 70 8.63 -0.32 -0.38
C ALA A 70 8.10 -0.55 -1.81
N ARG A 71 9.01 -0.74 -2.77
CA ARG A 71 8.66 -1.01 -4.17
C ARG A 71 7.92 -2.35 -4.34
N ARG A 72 8.35 -3.39 -3.61
CA ARG A 72 7.86 -4.76 -3.78
C ARG A 72 6.61 -5.11 -2.98
N PHE A 73 6.42 -4.47 -1.83
CA PHE A 73 5.43 -4.91 -0.85
C PHE A 73 4.43 -3.82 -0.44
N MET A 74 4.74 -2.55 -0.67
CA MET A 74 3.90 -1.44 -0.24
C MET A 74 3.05 -0.90 -1.39
N ARG A 75 1.81 -0.52 -1.08
CA ARG A 75 0.92 0.10 -2.05
C ARG A 75 1.29 1.57 -2.25
N LYS A 76 1.55 1.96 -3.50
CA LYS A 76 1.66 3.37 -3.92
C LYS A 76 0.32 4.08 -3.78
N VAL A 77 0.28 5.18 -3.04
CA VAL A 77 -0.89 6.03 -2.86
C VAL A 77 -0.57 7.44 -3.33
N SER A 78 -1.44 7.99 -4.17
CA SER A 78 -1.34 9.38 -4.62
C SER A 78 -2.53 10.16 -4.11
N ARG A 79 -2.28 11.31 -3.47
CA ARG A 79 -3.32 12.21 -2.95
C ARG A 79 -3.10 13.65 -3.39
N ALA A 80 -4.20 14.38 -3.55
CA ALA A 80 -4.12 15.82 -3.79
C ALA A 80 -3.58 16.52 -2.54
N VAL A 81 -2.66 17.47 -2.73
CA VAL A 81 -2.11 18.28 -1.64
C VAL A 81 -3.18 19.17 -1.04
N TYR A 82 -4.07 19.69 -1.88
CA TYR A 82 -5.14 20.60 -1.49
C TYR A 82 -6.51 19.95 -1.64
N SER A 83 -7.38 20.20 -0.67
CA SER A 83 -8.80 19.86 -0.76
C SER A 83 -9.51 20.69 -1.83
N ALA A 84 -10.66 20.20 -2.32
CA ALA A 84 -11.48 20.94 -3.27
C ALA A 84 -11.88 22.34 -2.73
N LYS A 85 -12.14 22.45 -1.42
CA LYS A 85 -12.46 23.73 -0.76
C LYS A 85 -11.29 24.72 -0.84
N GLN A 86 -10.07 24.25 -0.63
CA GLN A 86 -8.87 25.08 -0.75
C GLN A 86 -8.64 25.50 -2.21
N VAL A 87 -8.76 24.57 -3.17
CA VAL A 87 -8.64 24.88 -4.60
C VAL A 87 -9.64 25.95 -5.02
N GLU A 88 -10.88 25.87 -4.54
CA GLU A 88 -11.90 26.88 -4.82
C GLU A 88 -11.61 28.22 -4.13
N SER A 89 -11.03 28.24 -2.92
CA SER A 89 -10.57 29.50 -2.33
C SER A 89 -9.45 30.14 -3.14
N TRP A 90 -8.50 29.36 -3.65
CA TRP A 90 -7.46 29.85 -4.56
C TRP A 90 -8.06 30.43 -5.84
N ARG A 91 -9.10 29.78 -6.39
CA ARG A 91 -9.82 30.28 -7.58
C ARG A 91 -10.43 31.65 -7.37
N LYS A 92 -11.04 31.88 -6.20
CA LYS A 92 -11.70 33.15 -5.87
C LYS A 92 -10.70 34.29 -5.67
N VAL A 93 -9.53 34.02 -5.09
CA VAL A 93 -8.53 35.04 -4.76
C VAL A 93 -7.57 35.31 -5.91
N TYR A 94 -7.09 34.26 -6.60
CA TYR A 94 -6.01 34.34 -7.59
C TYR A 94 -6.46 33.96 -9.01
N GLY A 95 -7.74 33.62 -9.18
CA GLY A 95 -8.30 33.23 -10.47
C GLY A 95 -8.08 31.76 -10.85
N LYS A 96 -8.62 31.39 -12.03
CA LYS A 96 -8.70 30.00 -12.50
C LYS A 96 -7.33 29.36 -12.72
N ARG A 97 -6.35 30.11 -13.22
CA ARG A 97 -5.02 29.58 -13.59
C ARG A 97 -4.27 29.04 -12.37
N GLU A 98 -4.24 29.79 -11.27
CA GLU A 98 -3.58 29.34 -10.04
C GLU A 98 -4.35 28.20 -9.36
N ALA A 99 -5.69 28.22 -9.40
CA ALA A 99 -6.49 27.10 -8.90
C ALA A 99 -6.17 25.78 -9.62
N THR A 100 -6.02 25.81 -10.96
CA THR A 100 -5.64 24.62 -11.72
C THR A 100 -4.25 24.11 -11.34
N LYS A 101 -3.26 25.00 -11.13
CA LYS A 101 -1.93 24.61 -10.65
C LYS A 101 -1.99 23.95 -9.28
N MET A 102 -2.76 24.51 -8.35
CA MET A 102 -2.90 23.94 -7.01
C MET A 102 -3.65 22.60 -7.04
N ALA A 103 -4.69 22.48 -7.85
CA ALA A 103 -5.42 21.21 -8.03
C ALA A 103 -4.53 20.09 -8.60
N ALA A 104 -3.55 20.43 -9.44
CA ALA A 104 -2.60 19.49 -10.02
C ALA A 104 -1.52 19.02 -9.04
N LYS A 105 -1.30 19.74 -7.92
CA LYS A 105 -0.30 19.35 -6.91
C LYS A 105 -0.76 18.10 -6.16
N ARG A 106 0.03 17.04 -6.29
CA ARG A 106 -0.19 15.75 -5.65
C ARG A 106 1.05 15.34 -4.88
N TYR A 107 0.85 14.63 -3.78
CA TYR A 107 1.92 13.94 -3.07
C TYR A 107 1.70 12.43 -3.19
N VAL A 108 2.80 11.70 -3.20
CA VAL A 108 2.82 10.24 -3.27
C VAL A 108 3.45 9.73 -1.98
N TYR A 109 2.90 8.64 -1.46
CA TYR A 109 3.46 7.92 -0.32
C TYR A 109 3.08 6.45 -0.44
N PHE A 110 3.75 5.61 0.32
CA PHE A 110 3.55 4.16 0.30
C PHE A 110 2.88 3.71 1.59
N ARG A 111 2.02 2.70 1.49
CA ARG A 111 1.30 2.14 2.64
C ARG A 111 1.47 0.61 2.71
N PRO A 112 1.68 0.04 3.92
CA PRO A 112 1.77 -1.40 4.11
C PRO A 112 0.41 -2.11 4.11
N ASP A 113 -0.69 -1.36 4.31
CA ASP A 113 -2.04 -1.91 4.40
C ASP A 113 -2.72 -2.04 3.04
N TRP A 114 -3.33 -3.21 2.85
CA TRP A 114 -4.10 -3.61 1.70
C TRP A 114 -5.54 -3.88 2.11
N SER A 115 -6.47 -3.17 1.46
CA SER A 115 -7.91 -3.33 1.70
C SER A 115 -8.54 -4.46 0.90
N SER A 116 -7.79 -5.08 -0.03
CA SER A 116 -8.26 -6.14 -0.90
C SER A 116 -7.13 -7.13 -1.11
N PHE A 117 -7.40 -8.39 -0.76
CA PHE A 117 -6.46 -9.48 -0.93
C PHE A 117 -6.03 -9.64 -2.39
N ASN A 118 -6.99 -9.57 -3.32
CA ASN A 118 -6.72 -9.64 -4.76
C ASN A 118 -5.79 -8.52 -5.26
N SER A 119 -5.86 -7.32 -4.66
CA SER A 119 -4.92 -6.24 -5.00
C SER A 119 -3.51 -6.53 -4.49
N LEU A 120 -3.39 -7.08 -3.28
CA LEU A 120 -2.12 -7.53 -2.72
C LEU A 120 -1.51 -8.67 -3.55
N LYS A 121 -2.29 -9.72 -3.86
CA LYS A 121 -1.86 -10.85 -4.70
C LYS A 121 -1.30 -10.38 -6.04
N LYS A 122 -2.03 -9.53 -6.75
CA LYS A 122 -1.56 -8.95 -8.02
C LYS A 122 -0.27 -8.17 -7.88
N HIS A 123 -0.13 -7.38 -6.80
CA HIS A 123 1.08 -6.61 -6.55
C HIS A 123 2.29 -7.51 -6.25
N LEU A 124 2.11 -8.54 -5.42
CA LEU A 124 3.18 -9.49 -5.10
C LEU A 124 3.66 -10.23 -6.34
N LEU A 125 2.74 -10.73 -7.17
CA LEU A 125 3.05 -11.43 -8.42
C LEU A 125 3.75 -10.54 -9.45
N ALA A 126 3.47 -9.23 -9.45
CA ALA A 126 4.08 -8.29 -10.38
C ALA A 126 5.50 -7.86 -9.97
N ASN A 127 5.84 -7.92 -8.67
CA ASN A 127 7.09 -7.36 -8.14
C ASN A 127 8.07 -8.39 -7.58
N ASN A 128 7.68 -9.67 -7.48
CA ASN A 128 8.53 -10.75 -6.98
C ASN A 128 8.56 -11.90 -7.97
N THR A 129 9.67 -12.61 -8.03
CA THR A 129 9.87 -13.71 -9.00
C THR A 129 9.48 -15.05 -8.39
N SER A 130 9.85 -15.29 -7.14
CA SER A 130 9.45 -16.47 -6.36
C SER A 130 8.61 -16.05 -5.16
N ILE A 131 7.52 -16.80 -4.93
CA ILE A 131 6.67 -16.66 -3.76
C ILE A 131 6.32 -18.06 -3.28
N GLU A 132 6.69 -18.32 -2.03
CA GLU A 132 6.47 -19.57 -1.32
C GLU A 132 5.85 -19.30 0.05
N ARG A 133 4.98 -20.21 0.50
CA ARG A 133 4.42 -20.15 1.84
C ARG A 133 5.42 -20.79 2.81
N ILE A 134 5.61 -20.16 3.97
CA ILE A 134 6.44 -20.73 5.04
C ILE A 134 5.56 -20.96 6.27
N HIS A 135 5.82 -22.07 6.97
CA HIS A 135 5.12 -22.52 8.17
C HIS A 135 5.86 -22.10 9.44
#